data_AF-A0A399HXH9-F1
#
_entry.id   AF-A0A399HXH9-F1
#
_cell.length_a   1.000
_cell.length_b   1.000
_cell.length_c   1.000
_cell.angle_alpha   90.00
_cell.angle_beta   90.00
_cell.angle_gamma   90.00
#
_symmetry.space_group_name_H-M   'P 1'
#
loop_
_entity.id
_entity.type
_entity.pdbx_description
1 polymer ?
#
loop_
_entity_poly.entity_id
_entity_poly.type
_entity_poly.pdbx_seq_one_letter_code
_entity_poly.pdbx_strand_id
1 'polypeptide(L)'
;MKTPWKIITCLLLIASVCHGEGITRKINHKTELREDGGYTLTLTGTIQSLMPITAEGFFPKKPINYEIRLKGKGKEWSYRNQPGYFYSFPEDIDAKPQSWDMGYVWVDRNRETIYLNFYWVKSPDALTESEINGAYKVKQ
;
A
#
# COMPACT_ATOMS: atom_id res chain seq x y z
N MET A 1 -6.68 46.92 38.85
CA MET A 1 -5.39 46.33 38.46
C MET A 1 -5.41 44.86 38.85
N LYS A 2 -5.08 43.97 37.90
CA LYS A 2 -5.16 42.51 38.02
C LYS A 2 -3.86 41.95 38.60
N THR A 3 -3.97 41.07 39.60
CA THR A 3 -3.16 39.85 39.74
C THR A 3 -3.75 39.00 40.87
N PRO A 4 -3.95 37.69 40.62
CA PRO A 4 -3.34 36.75 41.54
C PRO A 4 -2.45 35.74 40.80
N TRP A 5 -1.21 35.71 41.27
CA TRP A 5 -0.32 34.56 41.31
C TRP A 5 -0.90 33.60 42.38
N LYS A 6 -0.84 32.27 42.35
CA LYS A 6 0.01 31.33 41.63
C LYS A 6 -0.39 29.90 42.05
N ILE A 7 -0.47 28.97 41.09
CA ILE A 7 -0.10 27.52 41.14
C ILE A 7 -0.90 26.64 42.16
N ILE A 8 -1.11 25.32 42.08
CA ILE A 8 -0.59 24.18 41.34
C ILE A 8 -1.76 23.18 41.26
N THR A 9 -2.19 22.80 40.05
CA THR A 9 -2.88 21.52 39.86
C THR A 9 -1.93 20.64 39.06
N CYS A 10 -1.26 19.76 39.79
CA CYS A 10 -0.38 18.74 39.23
C CYS A 10 -1.20 17.48 38.97
N LEU A 11 -0.85 16.80 37.87
CA LEU A 11 -1.10 15.38 37.58
C LEU A 11 -2.54 14.91 37.33
N LEU A 12 -2.83 14.58 36.07
CA LEU A 12 -2.96 13.20 35.56
C LEU A 12 -3.19 13.28 34.03
N LEU A 13 -2.19 13.01 33.20
CA LEU A 13 -1.91 11.69 32.62
C LEU A 13 -3.13 11.10 31.88
N ILE A 14 -3.28 11.47 30.59
CA ILE A 14 -3.73 10.53 29.57
C ILE A 14 -2.72 10.60 28.44
N ALA A 15 -1.82 9.63 28.46
CA ALA A 15 -1.13 9.15 27.29
C ALA A 15 -2.20 8.76 26.26
N SER A 16 -2.62 9.70 25.42
CA SER A 16 -3.48 9.40 24.28
C SER A 16 -2.57 9.02 23.11
N VAL A 17 -2.25 7.73 23.07
CA VAL A 17 -2.17 6.96 21.83
C VAL A 17 -1.28 7.55 20.73
N CYS A 18 0.04 7.58 20.96
CA CYS A 18 0.98 7.35 19.85
C CYS A 18 0.96 5.85 19.50
N HIS A 19 -0.17 5.36 19.00
CA HIS A 19 -0.29 4.07 18.32
C HIS A 19 -0.84 4.33 16.90
N GLY A 20 -0.24 5.31 16.24
CA GLY A 20 -0.27 5.41 14.79
C GLY A 20 1.12 5.08 14.31
N GLU A 21 1.34 3.86 13.85
CA GLU A 21 2.47 3.55 12.97
C GLU A 21 2.29 4.41 11.71
N GLY A 22 2.77 5.65 11.78
CA GLY A 22 2.62 6.58 10.67
C GLY A 22 3.63 6.20 9.60
N ILE A 23 3.15 5.58 8.54
CA ILE A 23 3.90 5.43 7.31
C ILE A 23 3.41 6.52 6.37
N THR A 24 4.23 7.54 6.10
CA THR A 24 3.91 8.52 5.06
C THR A 24 4.35 7.94 3.72
N ARG A 25 3.38 7.71 2.82
CA ARG A 25 3.61 7.11 1.50
C ARG A 25 3.39 8.15 0.41
N LYS A 26 4.41 8.39 -0.40
CA LYS A 26 4.24 9.08 -1.69
C LYS A 26 4.58 8.08 -2.80
N ILE A 27 3.53 7.49 -3.37
CA ILE A 27 3.64 6.56 -4.50
C ILE A 27 3.04 7.26 -5.72
N ASN A 28 3.88 7.46 -6.73
CA ASN A 28 3.41 7.80 -8.06
C ASN A 28 3.18 6.51 -8.83
N HIS A 29 2.15 6.48 -9.66
CA HIS A 29 1.89 5.35 -10.52
C HIS A 29 1.68 5.79 -11.96
N LYS A 30 2.05 4.89 -12.88
CA LYS A 30 1.71 4.96 -14.30
C LYS A 30 1.09 3.62 -14.69
N THR A 31 0.01 3.66 -15.45
CA THR A 31 -0.65 2.46 -15.97
C THR A 31 -0.64 2.51 -17.49
N GLU A 32 -0.33 1.38 -18.12
CA GLU A 32 -0.36 1.22 -19.58
C GLU A 32 -1.18 -0.02 -19.93
N LEU A 33 -2.07 0.10 -20.92
CA LEU A 33 -2.81 -1.04 -21.47
C LEU A 33 -1.89 -1.83 -22.39
N ARG A 34 -1.96 -3.16 -22.32
CA ARG A 34 -1.19 -4.08 -23.15
C ARG A 34 -2.03 -4.67 -24.27
N GLU A 35 -1.37 -5.13 -25.33
CA GLU A 35 -2.02 -5.74 -26.51
C GLU A 35 -2.83 -6.99 -26.18
N ASP A 36 -2.46 -7.72 -25.13
CA ASP A 36 -3.18 -8.91 -24.63
C ASP A 36 -4.44 -8.56 -23.82
N GLY A 37 -4.74 -7.27 -23.64
CA GLY A 37 -5.83 -6.77 -22.80
C GLY A 37 -5.51 -6.74 -21.31
N GLY A 38 -4.25 -6.98 -20.93
CA GLY A 38 -3.72 -6.80 -19.59
C GLY A 38 -3.18 -5.39 -19.35
N TYR A 39 -2.45 -5.22 -18.24
CA TYR A 39 -1.91 -3.92 -17.81
C TYR A 39 -0.45 -4.01 -17.39
N THR A 40 0.28 -2.93 -17.61
CA THR A 40 1.55 -2.66 -16.92
C THR A 40 1.31 -1.53 -15.93
N LEU A 41 1.56 -1.79 -14.66
CA LEU A 41 1.48 -0.81 -13.57
C LEU A 41 2.90 -0.57 -13.03
N THR A 42 3.39 0.65 -13.22
CA THR A 42 4.71 1.08 -12.71
C THR A 42 4.50 1.95 -11.48
N LEU A 43 5.03 1.53 -10.34
CA LEU A 43 4.98 2.23 -9.06
C LEU A 43 6.35 2.78 -8.71
N THR A 44 6.45 4.09 -8.49
CA THR A 44 7.69 4.78 -8.12
C THR A 44 7.47 5.70 -6.94
N GLY A 45 8.34 5.66 -5.94
CA GLY A 45 8.15 6.52 -4.79
C GLY A 45 9.10 6.28 -3.63
N THR A 46 8.72 6.84 -2.49
CA THR A 46 9.44 6.66 -1.23
C THR A 46 8.44 6.39 -0.13
N ILE A 47 8.70 5.35 0.65
CA ILE A 47 8.04 5.10 1.92
C ILE A 47 8.91 5.68 3.03
N GLN A 48 8.31 6.52 3.87
CA GLN A 48 8.95 7.02 5.07
C GLN A 48 8.29 6.40 6.29
N SER A 49 9.07 5.68 7.11
CA SER A 49 8.62 5.27 8.45
C SER A 49 8.81 6.43 9.41
N LEU A 50 7.80 6.72 10.23
CA LEU A 50 7.89 7.72 11.30
C LEU A 50 8.57 7.19 12.57
N MET A 51 9.25 6.03 12.52
CA MET A 51 10.08 5.57 13.63
C MET A 51 11.44 6.30 13.62
N PRO A 52 11.81 7.01 14.70
CA PRO A 52 13.15 7.57 14.83
C PRO A 52 14.17 6.46 15.04
N ILE A 53 15.24 6.42 14.25
CA ILE A 53 16.30 5.40 14.37
C ILE A 53 17.31 5.76 15.48
N THR A 54 17.45 7.05 15.82
CA THR A 54 18.35 7.55 16.89
C THR A 54 17.80 8.83 17.54
N ALA A 55 18.37 9.24 18.68
CA ALA A 55 18.02 10.46 19.43
C ALA A 55 18.11 11.78 18.63
N GLU A 56 18.57 11.71 17.37
CA GLU A 56 18.74 12.83 16.44
C GLU A 56 17.61 12.91 15.38
N GLY A 57 16.58 12.07 15.46
CA GLY A 57 15.34 12.25 14.68
C GLY A 57 15.40 11.82 13.21
N PHE A 58 16.30 10.90 12.84
CA PHE A 58 16.35 10.38 11.47
C PHE A 58 15.20 9.41 11.19
N PHE A 59 14.39 9.74 10.18
CA PHE A 59 13.32 8.89 9.64
C PHE A 59 13.83 8.12 8.41
N PRO A 60 13.84 6.77 8.42
CA PRO A 60 14.31 6.00 7.29
C PRO A 60 13.36 6.17 6.10
N LYS A 61 13.96 6.39 4.93
CA LYS A 61 13.29 6.44 3.63
C LYS A 61 13.67 5.20 2.84
N LYS A 62 12.68 4.37 2.49
CA LYS A 62 12.86 3.22 1.61
C LYS A 62 12.40 3.60 0.20
N PRO A 63 13.27 3.56 -0.83
CA PRO A 63 12.84 3.77 -2.20
C PRO A 63 11.96 2.61 -2.65
N ILE A 64 10.94 2.92 -3.43
CA ILE A 64 10.10 1.94 -4.10
C ILE A 64 10.27 2.12 -5.62
N ASN A 65 10.54 1.01 -6.30
CA ASN A 65 10.43 0.92 -7.74
C ASN A 65 9.92 -0.48 -8.09
N TYR A 66 8.65 -0.58 -8.45
CA TYR A 66 8.03 -1.83 -8.90
C TYR A 66 7.42 -1.66 -10.28
N GLU A 67 7.60 -2.68 -11.11
CA GLU A 67 6.86 -2.86 -12.34
C GLU A 67 6.03 -4.13 -12.21
N ILE A 68 4.71 -3.99 -12.23
CA ILE A 68 3.74 -5.07 -12.06
C ILE A 68 2.99 -5.25 -13.38
N ARG A 69 3.09 -6.43 -13.97
CA ARG A 69 2.50 -6.79 -15.25
C ARG A 69 1.38 -7.79 -15.02
N LEU A 70 0.15 -7.36 -15.32
CA LEU A 70 -1.03 -8.21 -15.37
C LEU A 70 -1.15 -8.79 -16.78
N LYS A 71 -1.21 -10.12 -16.91
CA LYS A 71 -1.25 -10.82 -18.19
C LYS A 71 -2.69 -11.07 -18.65
N GLY A 72 -2.98 -10.76 -19.91
CA GLY A 72 -4.28 -11.03 -20.52
C GLY A 72 -5.45 -10.24 -19.94
N LYS A 73 -6.67 -10.60 -20.35
CA LYS A 73 -7.91 -9.89 -19.98
C LYS A 73 -8.37 -10.13 -18.53
N GLY A 74 -7.72 -11.02 -17.77
CA GLY A 74 -8.13 -11.40 -16.42
C GLY A 74 -9.34 -12.34 -16.41
N LYS A 75 -9.52 -13.05 -15.29
CA LYS A 75 -10.62 -13.99 -15.07
C LYS A 75 -11.86 -13.23 -14.59
N GLU A 76 -12.97 -13.30 -15.32
CA GLU A 76 -14.21 -12.66 -14.88
C GLU A 76 -14.76 -13.37 -13.64
N TRP A 77 -14.98 -12.63 -12.56
CA TRP A 77 -15.45 -13.15 -11.27
C TRP A 77 -16.79 -12.55 -10.82
N SER A 78 -17.52 -11.98 -11.78
CA SER A 78 -18.83 -11.35 -11.58
C SER A 78 -19.88 -12.28 -10.94
N TYR A 79 -19.75 -13.60 -11.11
CA TYR A 79 -20.63 -14.60 -10.50
C TYR A 79 -20.58 -14.63 -8.96
N ARG A 80 -19.57 -14.01 -8.32
CA ARG A 80 -19.47 -13.90 -6.85
C ARG A 80 -20.07 -12.60 -6.29
N ASN A 81 -20.94 -11.93 -7.04
CA ASN A 81 -21.45 -10.58 -6.73
C ASN A 81 -20.37 -9.50 -6.60
N GLN A 82 -19.17 -9.75 -7.14
CA GLN A 82 -18.10 -8.77 -7.26
C GLN A 82 -17.81 -8.59 -8.75
N PRO A 83 -18.40 -7.58 -9.42
CA PRO A 83 -18.21 -7.39 -10.84
C PRO A 83 -16.80 -6.84 -11.15
N GLY A 84 -16.01 -7.60 -11.92
CA GLY A 84 -14.64 -7.24 -12.29
C GLY A 84 -13.80 -8.42 -12.75
N TYR A 85 -12.50 -8.17 -12.88
CA TYR A 85 -11.50 -9.09 -13.43
C TYR A 85 -10.45 -9.42 -12.38
N PHE A 86 -10.22 -10.71 -12.17
CA PHE A 86 -9.27 -11.24 -11.20
C PHE A 86 -7.98 -11.72 -11.87
N TYR A 87 -6.86 -11.45 -11.22
CA TYR A 87 -5.51 -11.90 -11.60
C TYR A 87 -4.84 -12.52 -10.38
N SER A 88 -4.36 -13.76 -10.50
CA SER A 88 -3.66 -14.46 -9.41
C SER A 88 -2.14 -14.32 -9.53
N PHE A 89 -1.45 -14.10 -8.42
CA PHE A 89 0.00 -14.23 -8.38
C PHE A 89 0.38 -15.71 -8.14
N PRO A 90 1.44 -16.25 -8.76
CA PRO A 90 2.29 -15.67 -9.82
C PRO A 90 1.79 -15.98 -11.25
N GLU A 91 0.67 -16.69 -11.41
CA GLU A 91 0.19 -17.18 -12.70
C GLU A 91 -0.06 -16.03 -13.70
N ASP A 92 -0.90 -15.09 -13.30
CA ASP A 92 -1.42 -14.00 -14.12
C ASP A 92 -0.63 -12.68 -13.90
N ILE A 93 0.32 -12.68 -12.96
CA ILE A 93 1.03 -11.48 -12.49
C ILE A 93 2.54 -11.72 -12.53
N ASP A 94 3.26 -10.90 -13.29
CA ASP A 94 4.73 -10.83 -13.28
C ASP A 94 5.17 -9.50 -12.65
N ALA A 95 6.16 -9.52 -11.76
CA ALA A 95 6.56 -8.33 -11.02
C ALA A 95 8.08 -8.19 -10.89
N LYS A 96 8.57 -6.96 -11.04
CA LYS A 96 10.00 -6.64 -10.93
C LYS A 96 10.23 -5.46 -9.98
N PRO A 97 11.11 -5.61 -8.98
CA PRO A 97 11.66 -6.88 -8.50
C PRO A 97 10.55 -7.79 -7.95
N GLN A 98 10.72 -9.11 -8.05
CA GLN A 98 9.82 -10.04 -7.36
C GLN A 98 10.03 -9.86 -5.86
N SER A 99 8.99 -9.44 -5.16
CA SER A 99 9.11 -9.02 -3.77
C SER A 99 7.85 -9.35 -2.98
N TRP A 100 7.16 -10.45 -3.26
CA TRP A 100 6.01 -10.90 -2.44
C TRP A 100 5.91 -12.42 -2.50
N ASP A 101 5.35 -13.00 -1.44
CA ASP A 101 5.12 -14.44 -1.34
C ASP A 101 3.76 -14.84 -1.91
N MET A 102 2.76 -13.96 -1.78
CA MET A 102 1.40 -14.20 -2.27
C MET A 102 0.68 -12.90 -2.62
N GLY A 103 -0.38 -13.01 -3.43
CA GLY A 103 -1.27 -11.90 -3.69
C GLY A 103 -2.19 -12.10 -4.88
N TYR A 104 -3.04 -11.11 -5.09
CA TYR A 104 -3.91 -11.02 -6.25
C TYR A 104 -4.14 -9.56 -6.62
N VAL A 105 -4.63 -9.38 -7.85
CA VAL A 105 -5.05 -8.09 -8.35
C VAL A 105 -6.48 -8.18 -8.82
N TRP A 106 -7.27 -7.18 -8.43
CA TRP A 106 -8.64 -7.00 -8.89
C TRP A 106 -8.70 -5.77 -9.77
N VAL A 107 -9.36 -5.87 -10.91
CA VAL A 107 -9.67 -4.73 -11.77
C VAL A 107 -11.18 -4.58 -11.80
N ASP A 108 -11.68 -3.37 -11.57
CA ASP A 108 -13.12 -3.13 -11.63
C ASP A 108 -13.70 -3.45 -13.02
N ARG A 109 -15.03 -3.62 -13.08
CA ARG A 109 -15.73 -3.96 -14.31
C ARG A 109 -15.46 -2.97 -15.45
N ASN A 110 -15.32 -1.69 -15.11
CA ASN A 110 -15.12 -0.61 -16.06
C ASN A 110 -13.64 -0.43 -16.47
N ARG A 111 -12.72 -1.17 -15.84
CA ARG A 111 -11.27 -1.09 -16.09
C ARG A 111 -10.67 0.29 -15.79
N GLU A 112 -11.26 0.99 -14.82
CA GLU A 112 -10.85 2.33 -14.37
C GLU A 112 -9.93 2.26 -13.16
N THR A 113 -10.00 1.19 -12.36
CA THR A 113 -9.24 1.04 -11.12
C THR A 113 -8.63 -0.35 -10.98
N ILE A 114 -7.33 -0.38 -10.67
CA ILE A 114 -6.56 -1.58 -10.32
C ILE A 114 -6.36 -1.61 -8.81
N TYR A 115 -6.77 -2.70 -8.15
CA TYR A 115 -6.63 -2.91 -6.72
C TYR A 115 -5.56 -3.97 -6.46
N LEU A 116 -4.47 -3.59 -5.81
CA LEU A 116 -3.37 -4.48 -5.45
C LEU A 116 -3.53 -5.05 -4.04
N ASN A 117 -3.38 -6.37 -3.91
CA ASN A 117 -3.42 -7.08 -2.63
C ASN A 117 -2.30 -8.12 -2.58
N PHE A 118 -1.12 -7.70 -2.11
CA PHE A 118 0.07 -8.53 -1.94
C PHE A 118 0.47 -8.66 -0.47
N TYR A 119 1.05 -9.80 -0.11
CA TYR A 119 1.41 -10.13 1.26
C TYR A 119 2.77 -10.83 1.34
N TRP A 120 3.41 -10.66 2.50
CA TRP A 120 4.60 -11.36 2.95
C TRP A 120 4.23 -12.41 3.99
N VAL A 121 4.82 -13.60 3.88
CA VAL A 121 4.73 -14.61 4.93
C VAL A 121 5.75 -14.29 6.03
N LYS A 122 5.27 -14.21 7.27
CA LYS A 122 6.08 -13.98 8.46
C LYS A 122 5.88 -15.13 9.43
N SER A 123 6.98 -15.76 9.85
CA SER A 123 6.95 -16.86 10.81
C SER A 123 6.31 -16.45 12.16
N PRO A 124 5.56 -17.33 12.85
CA PRO A 124 5.25 -18.71 12.46
C PRO A 124 4.21 -18.82 11.34
N ASP A 125 3.12 -18.04 11.35
CA ASP A 125 2.03 -18.13 10.37
C ASP A 125 1.32 -16.78 10.16
N ALA A 126 2.04 -15.67 10.26
CA ALA A 126 1.48 -14.34 10.07
C ALA A 126 1.59 -13.89 8.60
N LEU A 127 0.59 -13.15 8.12
CA LEU A 127 0.66 -12.43 6.87
C LEU A 127 0.83 -10.94 7.14
N THR A 128 1.79 -10.32 6.47
CA THR A 128 1.99 -8.87 6.52
C THR A 128 1.66 -8.28 5.15
N GLU A 129 0.74 -7.33 5.10
CA GLU A 129 0.39 -6.63 3.87
C GLU A 129 1.60 -5.87 3.31
N SER A 130 1.73 -5.87 1.98
CA SER A 130 2.72 -5.04 1.32
C SER A 130 2.34 -3.57 1.38
N GLU A 131 3.34 -2.71 1.51
CA GLU A 131 3.16 -1.26 1.55
C GLU A 131 2.67 -0.66 0.21
N ILE A 132 2.68 -1.46 -0.87
CA ILE A 132 2.17 -1.08 -2.20
C ILE A 132 0.72 -1.50 -2.43
N ASN A 133 0.04 -2.08 -1.43
CA ASN A 133 -1.38 -2.39 -1.56
C ASN A 133 -2.20 -1.10 -1.62
N GLY A 134 -3.26 -1.12 -2.42
CA GLY A 134 -4.11 0.04 -2.62
C GLY A 134 -4.84 0.05 -3.96
N ALA A 135 -5.59 1.13 -4.19
CA ALA A 135 -6.33 1.38 -5.42
C ALA A 135 -5.59 2.37 -6.32
N TYR A 136 -5.36 1.98 -7.56
CA TYR A 136 -4.61 2.76 -8.55
C TYR A 136 -5.50 3.03 -9.76
N LYS A 137 -5.76 4.32 -10.01
CA LYS A 137 -6.56 4.73 -11.18
C LYS A 137 -5.79 4.46 -12.47
N VAL A 138 -6.45 3.83 -13.42
CA VAL A 138 -5.98 3.73 -14.81
C VAL A 138 -6.22 5.09 -15.44
N LYS A 139 -5.16 5.90 -15.57
CA LYS A 139 -5.24 7.15 -16.34
C LYS A 139 -5.24 6.78 -17.83
N GLN A 140 -6.37 6.99 -18.48
CA GLN A 140 -6.48 6.98 -19.94
C GLN A 140 -5.87 8.25 -20.52
#